data_AF-C6JYJ4-F1
#
_entry.id   AF-C6JYJ4-F1
#
_cell.length_a   1.000
_cell.length_b   1.000
_cell.length_c   1.000
_cell.angle_alpha   90.00
_cell.angle_beta   90.00
_cell.angle_gamma   90.00
#
_symmetry.space_group_name_H-M   'P 1'
#
loop_
_entity.id
_entity.type
_entity.pdbx_description
1 polymer ?
#
loop_
_entity_poly.entity_id
_entity_poly.type
_entity_poly.pdbx_seq_one_letter_code
_entity_poly.pdbx_strand_id
1 'polypeptide(L)'
;AFSALYQVTDSGTREAVQRAFYLPAAVSDARANAEQLVRDLEQSRFLNVSFALLQSEGQLSQELEDAASAIFRVKPRTVVFANRRAVVEDVNEWALHVTGGRIRDYLAESDIDVNAELMLLNALHMRADWAQKFAMEQTVGQTFQFRNGPASVAMMSVALEVLYYAQPKFHAVQLPYSEESDLTMWILLPHRDGTFEELFELLSAELLDELETSVTPKMVDLWLPKFTIEDSHDARDVLKRMGHETLFDR
;
A
#
# COMPACT_ATOMS: atom_id res chain seq x y z
N ALA A 1 -4.89 -6.16 -7.33
CA ALA A 1 -6.35 -5.97 -7.23
C ALA A 1 -6.98 -5.68 -8.61
N PHE A 2 -6.61 -4.61 -9.32
CA PHE A 2 -7.22 -4.31 -10.63
C PHE A 2 -6.79 -5.26 -11.78
N SER A 3 -5.66 -5.97 -11.64
CA SER A 3 -5.19 -6.95 -12.63
C SER A 3 -6.12 -8.16 -12.84
N ALA A 4 -7.01 -8.48 -11.90
CA ALA A 4 -8.02 -9.52 -12.13
C ALA A 4 -9.16 -9.03 -13.03
N LEU A 5 -9.54 -7.75 -12.89
CA LEU A 5 -10.56 -7.14 -13.74
C LEU A 5 -10.11 -7.10 -15.20
N TYR A 6 -8.81 -6.91 -15.45
CA TYR A 6 -8.19 -6.96 -16.79
C TYR A 6 -8.58 -8.20 -17.63
N GLN A 7 -8.84 -9.34 -16.98
CA GLN A 7 -9.05 -10.62 -17.66
C GLN A 7 -10.46 -10.76 -18.25
N VAL A 8 -11.42 -10.01 -17.71
CA VAL A 8 -12.85 -10.22 -17.97
C VAL A 8 -13.55 -8.96 -18.47
N THR A 9 -12.85 -7.83 -18.48
CA THR A 9 -13.36 -6.59 -19.03
C THR A 9 -13.40 -6.65 -20.55
N ASP A 10 -14.35 -5.94 -21.16
CA ASP A 10 -14.40 -5.73 -22.61
C ASP A 10 -13.11 -5.08 -23.15
N SER A 11 -12.96 -5.01 -24.48
CA SER A 11 -11.75 -4.50 -25.11
C SER A 11 -11.40 -3.06 -24.72
N GLY A 12 -12.40 -2.18 -24.51
CA GLY A 12 -12.16 -0.77 -24.18
C GLY A 12 -11.68 -0.60 -22.74
N THR A 13 -12.37 -1.25 -21.81
CA THR A 13 -12.00 -1.25 -20.38
C THR A 13 -10.66 -1.96 -20.18
N ARG A 14 -10.36 -3.02 -20.96
CA ARG A 14 -9.07 -3.72 -20.94
C ARG A 14 -7.90 -2.80 -21.28
N GLU A 15 -7.98 -2.03 -22.37
CA GLU A 15 -6.92 -1.07 -22.74
C GLU A 15 -6.73 0.03 -21.70
N ALA A 16 -7.81 0.46 -21.04
CA ALA A 16 -7.71 1.43 -19.94
C ALA A 16 -6.98 0.83 -18.73
N VAL A 17 -7.31 -0.39 -18.31
CA VAL A 17 -6.62 -1.08 -17.20
C VAL A 17 -5.16 -1.35 -17.57
N GLN A 18 -4.89 -1.77 -18.81
CA GLN A 18 -3.52 -2.03 -19.27
C GLN A 18 -2.64 -0.79 -19.14
N ARG A 19 -3.14 0.36 -19.62
CA ARG A 19 -2.42 1.63 -19.57
C ARG A 19 -2.26 2.15 -18.16
N ALA A 20 -3.30 2.03 -17.33
CA ALA A 20 -3.27 2.51 -15.95
C ALA A 20 -2.24 1.78 -15.07
N PHE A 21 -2.08 0.48 -15.28
CA PHE A 21 -1.23 -0.38 -14.44
C PHE A 21 -0.01 -0.94 -15.17
N TYR A 22 0.30 -0.45 -16.37
CA TYR A 22 1.42 -0.89 -17.21
C TYR A 22 1.47 -2.42 -17.39
N LEU A 23 0.30 -3.06 -17.56
CA LEU A 23 0.21 -4.51 -17.66
C LEU A 23 0.74 -5.04 -19.00
N PRO A 24 1.28 -6.28 -19.03
CA PRO A 24 1.61 -6.96 -20.27
C PRO A 24 0.42 -7.01 -21.25
N ALA A 25 0.70 -6.89 -22.54
CA ALA A 25 -0.33 -6.96 -23.59
C ALA A 25 -1.02 -8.34 -23.60
N ALA A 26 -0.28 -9.41 -23.37
CA ALA A 26 -0.84 -10.74 -23.23
C ALA A 26 -1.53 -10.90 -21.87
N VAL A 27 -2.84 -11.19 -21.89
CA VAL A 27 -3.65 -11.41 -20.68
C VAL A 27 -3.11 -12.58 -19.85
N SER A 28 -2.58 -13.62 -20.50
CA SER A 28 -1.93 -14.75 -19.82
C SER A 28 -0.74 -14.33 -18.97
N ASP A 29 0.07 -13.39 -19.47
CA ASP A 29 1.29 -12.95 -18.80
C ASP A 29 0.94 -12.02 -17.65
N ALA A 30 -0.01 -11.09 -17.87
CA ALA A 30 -0.55 -10.26 -16.81
C ALA A 30 -1.15 -11.10 -15.67
N ARG A 31 -1.86 -12.20 -16.01
CA ARG A 31 -2.38 -13.16 -15.05
C ARG A 31 -1.26 -13.86 -14.28
N ALA A 32 -0.30 -14.46 -14.98
CA ALA A 32 0.79 -15.20 -14.37
C ALA A 32 1.59 -14.30 -13.40
N ASN A 33 1.85 -13.04 -13.80
CA ASN A 33 2.53 -12.05 -12.98
C ASN A 33 1.71 -11.70 -11.72
N ALA A 34 0.40 -11.48 -11.86
CA ALA A 34 -0.46 -11.17 -10.72
C ALA A 34 -0.56 -12.34 -9.74
N GLU A 35 -0.73 -13.57 -10.24
CA GLU A 35 -0.77 -14.76 -9.39
C GLU A 35 0.59 -15.00 -8.69
N GLN A 36 1.70 -14.74 -9.37
CA GLN A 36 3.03 -14.84 -8.77
C GLN A 36 3.21 -13.81 -7.65
N LEU A 37 2.86 -12.55 -7.89
CA LEU A 37 2.94 -11.51 -6.88
C LEU A 37 2.08 -11.84 -5.65
N VAL A 38 0.84 -12.31 -5.84
CA VAL A 38 -0.02 -12.68 -4.70
C VAL A 38 0.58 -13.88 -3.95
N ARG A 39 1.15 -14.87 -4.65
CA ARG A 39 1.86 -16.00 -4.00
C ARG A 39 3.02 -15.53 -3.14
N ASP A 40 3.83 -14.59 -3.65
CA ASP A 40 4.99 -14.08 -2.93
C ASP A 40 4.57 -13.27 -1.70
N LEU A 41 3.51 -12.45 -1.84
CA LEU A 41 2.93 -11.70 -0.73
C LEU A 41 2.35 -12.62 0.36
N GLU A 42 1.66 -13.70 0.00
CA GLU A 42 1.11 -14.66 0.96
C GLU A 42 2.18 -15.46 1.71
N GLN A 43 3.36 -15.63 1.12
CA GLN A 43 4.49 -16.29 1.77
C GLN A 43 5.23 -15.36 2.73
N SER A 44 5.00 -14.05 2.64
CA SER A 44 5.63 -13.09 3.54
C SER A 44 5.10 -13.26 4.97
N ARG A 45 6.03 -13.33 5.93
CA ARG A 45 5.71 -13.33 7.38
C ARG A 45 5.55 -11.91 7.94
N PHE A 46 5.92 -10.91 7.15
CA PHE A 46 6.06 -9.51 7.58
C PHE A 46 5.03 -8.59 6.93
N LEU A 47 4.60 -8.92 5.70
CA LEU A 47 3.63 -8.16 4.95
C LEU A 47 2.41 -9.02 4.69
N ASN A 48 1.29 -8.68 5.31
CA ASN A 48 0.01 -9.33 5.08
C ASN A 48 -0.81 -8.47 4.12
N VAL A 49 -1.10 -9.02 2.94
CA VAL A 49 -2.00 -8.40 1.97
C VAL A 49 -3.22 -9.29 1.81
N SER A 50 -4.39 -8.75 2.11
CA SER A 50 -5.66 -9.47 2.03
C SER A 50 -6.60 -8.78 1.05
N PHE A 51 -7.37 -9.58 0.33
CA PHE A 51 -8.37 -9.09 -0.60
C PHE A 51 -9.75 -9.56 -0.17
N ALA A 52 -10.78 -8.77 -0.47
CA ALA A 52 -12.16 -9.24 -0.44
C ALA A 52 -12.89 -8.73 -1.67
N LEU A 53 -13.77 -9.58 -2.19
CA LEU A 53 -14.61 -9.25 -3.32
C LEU A 53 -16.06 -9.39 -2.89
N LEU A 54 -16.82 -8.30 -2.98
CA LEU A 54 -18.24 -8.28 -2.72
C LEU A 54 -19.00 -8.08 -4.02
N GLN A 55 -20.08 -8.81 -4.21
CA GLN A 55 -20.95 -8.66 -5.37
C GLN A 55 -22.42 -8.55 -4.97
N SER A 56 -23.19 -7.87 -5.81
CA SER A 56 -24.64 -8.05 -5.84
C SER A 56 -24.97 -9.40 -6.47
N GLU A 57 -26.13 -9.97 -6.12
CA GLU A 57 -26.52 -11.30 -6.59
C GLU A 57 -26.56 -11.39 -8.13
N GLY A 58 -25.88 -12.41 -8.68
CA GLY A 58 -25.87 -12.73 -10.11
C GLY A 58 -25.10 -11.74 -11.00
N GLN A 59 -24.27 -10.85 -10.42
CA GLN A 59 -23.58 -9.82 -11.20
C GLN A 59 -22.23 -10.27 -11.77
N LEU A 60 -21.53 -11.21 -11.12
CA LEU A 60 -20.28 -11.74 -11.66
C LEU A 60 -20.55 -12.92 -12.60
N SER A 61 -19.91 -12.90 -13.77
CA SER A 61 -19.84 -14.09 -14.62
C SER A 61 -19.00 -15.16 -13.92
N GLN A 62 -19.29 -16.44 -14.18
CA GLN A 62 -18.48 -17.55 -13.66
C GLN A 62 -16.99 -17.39 -13.99
N GLU A 63 -16.70 -16.88 -15.19
CA GLU A 63 -15.33 -16.60 -15.65
C GLU A 63 -14.61 -15.57 -14.75
N LEU A 64 -15.32 -14.54 -14.29
CA LEU A 64 -14.77 -13.53 -13.39
C LEU A 64 -14.62 -14.05 -11.96
N GLU A 65 -15.57 -14.86 -11.49
CA GLU A 65 -15.42 -15.53 -10.19
C GLU A 65 -14.21 -16.46 -10.17
N ASP A 66 -14.01 -17.23 -11.25
CA ASP A 66 -12.89 -18.16 -11.40
C ASP A 66 -11.55 -17.40 -11.49
N ALA A 67 -11.51 -16.30 -12.26
CA ALA A 67 -10.32 -15.46 -12.38
C ALA A 67 -9.97 -14.78 -11.05
N ALA A 68 -10.95 -14.16 -10.37
CA ALA A 68 -10.74 -13.54 -9.07
C ALA A 68 -10.31 -14.55 -8.02
N SER A 69 -10.92 -15.75 -8.01
CA SER A 69 -10.54 -16.84 -7.11
C SER A 69 -9.13 -17.34 -7.38
N ALA A 70 -8.71 -17.43 -8.64
CA ALA A 70 -7.35 -17.86 -8.98
C ALA A 70 -6.28 -16.84 -8.54
N ILE A 71 -6.56 -15.55 -8.72
CA ILE A 71 -5.58 -14.48 -8.49
C ILE A 71 -5.54 -14.07 -7.02
N PHE A 72 -6.70 -13.78 -6.42
CA PHE A 72 -6.80 -13.28 -5.05
C PHE A 72 -6.97 -14.37 -4.01
N ARG A 73 -7.18 -15.63 -4.44
CA ARG A 73 -7.45 -16.76 -3.56
C ARG A 73 -8.64 -16.54 -2.62
N VAL A 74 -9.59 -15.71 -3.04
CA VAL A 74 -10.82 -15.44 -2.31
C VAL A 74 -12.04 -15.77 -3.15
N LYS A 75 -13.08 -16.25 -2.49
CA LYS A 75 -14.40 -16.41 -3.11
C LYS A 75 -15.16 -15.08 -2.99
N PRO A 76 -15.87 -14.64 -4.06
CA PRO A 76 -16.77 -13.51 -3.95
C PRO A 76 -17.84 -13.76 -2.87
N ARG A 77 -18.17 -12.72 -2.10
CA ARG A 77 -19.27 -12.73 -1.14
C ARG A 77 -20.45 -11.96 -1.71
N THR A 78 -21.63 -12.58 -1.71
CA THR A 78 -22.87 -11.91 -2.15
C THR A 78 -23.41 -11.05 -1.03
N VAL A 79 -23.67 -9.77 -1.31
CA VAL A 79 -24.19 -8.79 -0.35
C VAL A 79 -25.32 -7.96 -0.95
N VAL A 80 -26.05 -7.24 -0.10
CA VAL A 80 -27.08 -6.28 -0.53
C VAL A 80 -26.57 -4.88 -0.21
N PHE A 81 -25.96 -4.18 -1.18
CA PHE A 81 -25.35 -2.85 -0.97
C PHE A 81 -26.33 -1.78 -0.47
N ALA A 82 -27.63 -1.93 -0.77
CA ALA A 82 -28.67 -1.07 -0.21
C ALA A 82 -28.74 -1.11 1.34
N ASN A 83 -28.30 -2.22 1.96
CA ASN A 83 -28.16 -2.33 3.41
C ASN A 83 -26.72 -2.00 3.84
N ARG A 84 -26.38 -0.71 3.77
CA ARG A 84 -25.03 -0.18 4.07
C ARG A 84 -24.47 -0.68 5.40
N ARG A 85 -25.28 -0.63 6.47
CA ARG A 85 -24.87 -1.05 7.81
C ARG A 85 -24.39 -2.50 7.83
N ALA A 86 -25.14 -3.42 7.20
CA ALA A 86 -24.75 -4.83 7.17
C ALA A 86 -23.45 -5.05 6.38
N VAL A 87 -23.27 -4.33 5.27
CA VAL A 87 -22.02 -4.41 4.47
C VAL A 87 -20.84 -3.86 5.26
N VAL A 88 -21.00 -2.73 5.93
CA VAL A 88 -19.96 -2.12 6.78
C VAL A 88 -19.57 -3.05 7.92
N GLU A 89 -20.55 -3.63 8.62
CA GLU A 89 -20.29 -4.58 9.71
C GLU A 89 -19.49 -5.80 9.21
N ASP A 90 -19.91 -6.41 8.10
CA ASP A 90 -19.21 -7.56 7.48
C ASP A 90 -17.79 -7.22 7.00
N VAL A 91 -17.59 -6.06 6.39
CA VAL A 91 -16.28 -5.62 5.89
C VAL A 91 -15.33 -5.25 7.03
N ASN A 92 -15.80 -4.54 8.04
CA ASN A 92 -14.97 -4.14 9.17
C ASN A 92 -14.61 -5.36 10.04
N GLU A 93 -15.51 -6.32 10.22
CA GLU A 93 -15.18 -7.60 10.88
C GLU A 93 -14.13 -8.39 10.09
N TRP A 94 -14.28 -8.46 8.76
CA TRP A 94 -13.27 -9.07 7.89
C TRP A 94 -11.91 -8.38 8.01
N ALA A 95 -11.86 -7.05 7.91
CA ALA A 95 -10.62 -6.26 8.01
C ALA A 95 -9.95 -6.44 9.39
N LEU A 96 -10.75 -6.44 10.45
CA LEU A 96 -10.27 -6.68 11.82
C LEU A 96 -9.63 -8.06 11.94
N HIS A 97 -10.26 -9.09 11.38
CA HIS A 97 -9.74 -10.45 11.44
C HIS A 97 -8.43 -10.61 10.66
N VAL A 98 -8.42 -10.22 9.38
CA VAL A 98 -7.26 -10.45 8.49
C VAL A 98 -6.04 -9.60 8.84
N THR A 99 -6.23 -8.51 9.59
CA THR A 99 -5.12 -7.64 10.05
C THR A 99 -4.67 -7.91 11.49
N GLY A 100 -5.24 -8.94 12.12
CA GLY A 100 -4.95 -9.29 13.52
C GLY A 100 -5.34 -8.17 14.49
N GLY A 101 -6.45 -7.47 14.21
CA GLY A 101 -7.06 -6.48 15.08
C GLY A 101 -6.59 -5.03 14.89
N ARG A 102 -5.79 -4.75 13.85
CA ARG A 102 -5.17 -3.44 13.62
C ARG A 102 -6.03 -2.49 12.83
N ILE A 103 -6.67 -2.96 11.77
CA ILE A 103 -7.61 -2.16 10.99
C ILE A 103 -9.02 -2.48 11.49
N ARG A 104 -9.69 -1.50 12.09
CA ARG A 104 -11.03 -1.67 12.69
C ARG A 104 -12.11 -1.01 11.87
N ASP A 105 -11.91 0.27 11.59
CA ASP A 105 -12.87 1.12 10.88
C ASP A 105 -12.41 1.24 9.41
N TYR A 106 -12.35 0.11 8.71
CA TYR A 106 -11.88 0.05 7.32
C TYR A 106 -12.81 0.85 6.38
N LEU A 107 -14.12 0.76 6.62
CA LEU A 107 -15.15 1.38 5.80
C LEU A 107 -16.24 2.02 6.66
N ALA A 108 -16.77 3.16 6.20
CA ALA A 108 -17.93 3.84 6.76
C ALA A 108 -19.15 3.72 5.82
N GLU A 109 -20.37 3.86 6.36
CA GLU A 109 -21.59 3.78 5.54
C GLU A 109 -21.60 4.77 4.36
N SER A 110 -20.93 5.92 4.50
CA SER A 110 -20.76 6.93 3.44
C SER A 110 -20.02 6.40 2.22
N ASP A 111 -19.18 5.38 2.40
CA ASP A 111 -18.30 4.86 1.35
C ASP A 111 -19.04 3.82 0.48
N ILE A 112 -20.20 3.35 0.94
CA ILE A 112 -21.05 2.40 0.21
C ILE A 112 -21.94 3.14 -0.79
N ASP A 113 -21.65 2.91 -2.08
CA ASP A 113 -22.59 3.14 -3.16
C ASP A 113 -23.66 2.02 -3.18
N VAL A 114 -24.91 2.40 -2.98
CA VAL A 114 -26.05 1.46 -2.94
C VAL A 114 -26.37 0.85 -4.30
N ASN A 115 -25.88 1.45 -5.38
CA ASN A 115 -26.03 0.95 -6.75
C ASN A 115 -24.82 0.13 -7.21
N ALA A 116 -23.84 -0.11 -6.33
CA ALA A 116 -22.69 -0.93 -6.67
C ALA A 116 -23.14 -2.36 -7.04
N GLU A 117 -22.52 -2.90 -8.08
CA GLU A 117 -22.65 -4.33 -8.42
C GLU A 117 -21.45 -5.13 -7.93
N LEU A 118 -20.30 -4.47 -7.79
CA LEU A 118 -19.04 -5.07 -7.40
C LEU A 118 -18.24 -4.09 -6.52
N MET A 119 -17.62 -4.61 -5.47
CA MET A 119 -16.70 -3.87 -4.62
C MET A 119 -15.48 -4.73 -4.33
N LEU A 120 -14.31 -4.20 -4.68
CA LEU A 120 -13.01 -4.83 -4.44
C LEU A 120 -12.30 -4.10 -3.29
N LEU A 121 -11.92 -4.87 -2.29
CA LEU A 121 -11.33 -4.38 -1.05
C LEU A 121 -9.92 -4.93 -0.91
N ASN A 122 -9.01 -4.12 -0.39
CA ASN A 122 -7.65 -4.55 -0.09
C ASN A 122 -7.22 -4.01 1.27
N ALA A 123 -6.80 -4.91 2.15
CA ALA A 123 -6.22 -4.56 3.44
C ALA A 123 -4.74 -4.97 3.44
N LEU A 124 -3.86 -4.00 3.69
CA LEU A 124 -2.43 -4.22 3.84
C LEU A 124 -2.03 -3.91 5.29
N HIS A 125 -1.35 -4.87 5.91
CA HIS A 125 -0.79 -4.71 7.24
C HIS A 125 0.65 -5.21 7.23
N MET A 126 1.59 -4.35 7.66
CA MET A 126 2.99 -4.71 7.84
C MET A 126 3.33 -4.84 9.32
N ARG A 127 4.04 -5.92 9.68
CA ARG A 127 4.65 -6.11 10.98
C ARG A 127 6.05 -6.67 10.79
N ALA A 128 7.03 -5.81 10.99
CA ALA A 128 8.43 -6.18 10.99
C ALA A 128 9.14 -5.42 12.10
N ASP A 129 10.02 -6.11 12.82
CA ASP A 129 10.93 -5.48 13.78
C ASP A 129 12.10 -4.87 13.02
N TRP A 130 12.68 -3.78 13.51
CA TRP A 130 13.97 -3.29 13.00
C TRP A 130 15.07 -4.34 13.22
N ALA A 131 16.02 -4.49 12.28
CA ALA A 131 17.21 -5.30 12.51
C ALA A 131 18.00 -4.74 13.71
N GLN A 132 18.31 -3.45 13.67
CA GLN A 132 18.88 -2.71 14.78
C GLN A 132 17.76 -2.00 15.55
N LYS A 133 17.42 -2.52 16.74
CA LYS A 133 16.35 -1.94 17.57
C LYS A 133 16.81 -0.66 18.27
N PHE A 134 15.88 0.28 18.41
CA PHE A 134 16.06 1.46 19.23
C PHE A 134 15.84 1.10 20.70
N ALA A 135 16.82 1.43 21.56
CA ALA A 135 16.67 1.26 23.01
C ALA A 135 15.59 2.21 23.54
N MET A 136 14.68 1.70 24.37
CA MET A 136 13.58 2.51 24.91
C MET A 136 14.11 3.67 25.77
N GLU A 137 15.23 3.46 26.46
CA GLU A 137 15.91 4.42 27.32
C GLU A 137 16.53 5.58 26.52
N GLN A 138 16.76 5.39 25.21
CA GLN A 138 17.28 6.40 24.29
C GLN A 138 16.16 7.18 23.58
N THR A 139 14.89 6.83 23.85
CA THR A 139 13.74 7.56 23.31
C THR A 139 13.41 8.74 24.21
N VAL A 140 13.48 9.96 23.66
CA VAL A 140 13.30 11.21 24.40
C VAL A 140 12.31 12.14 23.72
N GLY A 141 11.70 13.06 24.47
CA GLY A 141 10.87 14.11 23.90
C GLY A 141 11.70 15.09 23.07
N GLN A 142 11.36 15.27 21.79
CA GLN A 142 11.99 16.25 20.89
C GLN A 142 10.94 16.95 20.03
N THR A 143 11.27 18.14 19.55
CA THR A 143 10.39 18.87 18.62
C THR A 143 10.54 18.30 17.21
N PHE A 144 9.42 17.93 16.59
CA PHE A 144 9.32 17.61 15.17
C PHE A 144 8.57 18.72 14.42
N GLN A 145 9.02 19.02 13.21
CA GLN A 145 8.45 20.07 12.36
C GLN A 145 7.34 19.48 11.49
N PHE A 146 6.09 19.51 11.95
CA PHE A 146 4.95 19.11 11.12
C PHE A 146 4.54 20.25 10.19
N ARG A 147 3.83 19.92 9.10
CA ARG A 147 3.28 20.92 8.16
C ARG A 147 2.33 21.92 8.82
N ASN A 148 1.63 21.51 9.87
CA ASN A 148 0.73 22.34 10.66
C ASN A 148 1.39 22.99 11.89
N GLY A 149 2.71 22.86 12.04
CA GLY A 149 3.50 23.51 13.10
C GLY A 149 4.36 22.55 13.93
N PRO A 150 5.32 23.07 14.71
CA PRO A 150 6.18 22.26 15.56
C PRO A 150 5.40 21.63 16.71
N ALA A 151 5.65 20.35 16.99
CA ALA A 151 5.12 19.67 18.17
C ALA A 151 6.12 18.68 18.76
N SER A 152 5.98 18.38 20.05
CA SER A 152 6.83 17.40 20.74
C SER A 152 6.41 15.98 20.38
N VAL A 153 7.39 15.13 20.05
CA VAL A 153 7.22 13.70 19.73
C VAL A 153 8.18 12.85 20.54
N ALA A 154 7.87 11.56 20.66
CA ALA A 154 8.84 10.57 21.14
C ALA A 154 9.86 10.31 20.02
N MET A 155 11.09 10.79 20.20
CA MET A 155 12.17 10.67 19.23
C MET A 155 13.11 9.56 19.64
N MET A 156 13.19 8.53 18.83
CA MET A 156 14.10 7.41 19.02
C MET A 156 15.49 7.80 18.48
N SER A 157 16.56 7.27 19.10
CA SER A 157 17.93 7.49 18.64
C SER A 157 18.76 6.22 18.68
N VAL A 158 19.65 6.06 17.70
CA VAL A 158 20.61 4.96 17.63
C VAL A 158 21.77 5.31 16.71
N ALA A 159 23.00 4.97 17.11
CA ALA A 159 24.17 5.03 16.26
C ALA A 159 24.38 3.67 15.58
N LEU A 160 24.42 3.63 14.25
CA LEU A 160 24.48 2.40 13.47
C LEU A 160 25.11 2.63 12.09
N GLU A 161 25.59 1.56 11.46
CA GLU A 161 25.99 1.55 10.06
C GLU A 161 24.77 1.23 9.18
N VAL A 162 24.49 2.08 8.19
CA VAL A 162 23.38 1.91 7.22
C VAL A 162 23.86 2.21 5.81
N LEU A 163 23.13 1.71 4.81
CA LEU A 163 23.29 2.21 3.45
C LEU A 163 22.77 3.65 3.39
N TYR A 164 23.65 4.54 2.92
CA TYR A 164 23.46 5.97 2.94
C TYR A 164 23.65 6.54 1.54
N TYR A 165 22.80 7.50 1.20
CA TYR A 165 22.86 8.27 -0.04
C TYR A 165 22.77 9.75 0.27
N ALA A 166 23.64 10.55 -0.34
CA ALA A 166 23.62 12.00 -0.20
C ALA A 166 23.45 12.68 -1.55
N GLN A 167 22.47 13.56 -1.62
CA GLN A 167 22.22 14.45 -2.74
C GLN A 167 22.28 15.91 -2.28
N PRO A 168 22.41 16.87 -3.22
CA PRO A 168 22.40 18.29 -2.89
C PRO A 168 21.15 18.77 -2.14
N LYS A 169 20.02 18.07 -2.26
CA LYS A 169 18.72 18.48 -1.68
C LYS A 169 18.25 17.63 -0.50
N PHE A 170 18.77 16.41 -0.33
CA PHE A 170 18.33 15.51 0.73
C PHE A 170 19.39 14.47 1.09
N HIS A 171 19.20 13.81 2.23
CA HIS A 171 19.87 12.58 2.60
C HIS A 171 18.89 11.40 2.56
N ALA A 172 19.38 10.22 2.22
CA ALA A 172 18.61 8.98 2.28
C ALA A 172 19.35 7.94 3.11
N VAL A 173 18.60 7.20 3.92
CA VAL A 173 19.08 6.02 4.64
C VAL A 173 18.16 4.84 4.39
N GLN A 174 18.75 3.66 4.24
CA GLN A 174 18.01 2.40 4.23
C GLN A 174 18.09 1.75 5.60
N LEU A 175 16.94 1.52 6.22
CA LEU A 175 16.81 0.83 7.49
C LEU A 175 16.29 -0.58 7.25
N PRO A 176 17.10 -1.64 7.43
CA PRO A 176 16.62 -3.00 7.31
C PRO A 176 15.71 -3.36 8.48
N TYR A 177 14.65 -4.12 8.16
CA TYR A 177 13.93 -4.87 9.18
C TYR A 177 14.74 -6.13 9.57
N SER A 178 14.23 -6.91 10.52
CA SER A 178 14.89 -8.09 11.11
C SER A 178 15.54 -8.97 10.05
N GLU A 179 16.66 -9.63 10.38
CA GLU A 179 17.41 -10.49 9.44
C GLU A 179 16.59 -11.62 8.80
N GLU A 180 15.46 -11.99 9.39
CA GLU A 180 14.50 -12.94 8.80
C GLU A 180 13.65 -12.33 7.67
N SER A 181 13.74 -11.02 7.44
CA SER A 181 12.97 -10.23 6.47
C SER A 181 13.86 -9.67 5.37
N ASP A 182 13.33 -9.67 4.16
CA ASP A 182 13.86 -8.99 2.98
C ASP A 182 13.40 -7.53 2.85
N LEU A 183 12.56 -7.05 3.78
CA LEU A 183 12.02 -5.69 3.74
C LEU A 183 13.05 -4.70 4.29
N THR A 184 13.04 -3.51 3.69
CA THR A 184 13.77 -2.34 4.19
C THR A 184 12.89 -1.10 4.12
N MET A 185 13.15 -0.10 4.96
CA MET A 185 12.54 1.22 4.87
C MET A 185 13.56 2.22 4.36
N TRP A 186 13.25 2.85 3.23
CA TRP A 186 13.95 4.06 2.79
C TRP A 186 13.38 5.29 3.50
N ILE A 187 14.26 6.08 4.09
CA ILE A 187 13.91 7.38 4.68
C ILE A 187 14.69 8.46 3.95
N LEU A 188 13.97 9.29 3.21
CA LEU A 188 14.50 10.46 2.52
C LEU A 188 14.19 11.69 3.39
N LEU A 189 15.22 12.42 3.79
CA LEU A 189 15.16 13.59 4.64
C LEU A 189 15.69 14.81 3.87
N PRO A 190 14.86 15.81 3.52
CA PRO A 190 15.35 17.03 2.89
C PRO A 190 16.35 17.74 3.81
N HIS A 191 17.27 18.48 3.21
CA HIS A 191 18.15 19.37 3.99
C HIS A 191 17.34 20.42 4.73
N ARG A 192 17.95 21.05 5.75
CA ARG A 192 17.28 22.03 6.61
C ARG A 192 16.72 23.25 5.85
N ASP A 193 17.33 23.58 4.72
CA ASP A 193 16.94 24.66 3.81
C ASP A 193 16.00 24.20 2.69
N GLY A 194 15.76 22.90 2.55
CA GLY A 194 14.81 22.31 1.61
C GLY A 194 13.42 22.07 2.19
N THR A 195 12.49 21.71 1.33
CA THR A 195 11.09 21.41 1.67
C THR A 195 10.70 19.98 1.33
N PHE A 196 9.60 19.50 1.93
CA PHE A 196 9.03 18.21 1.56
C PHE A 196 8.52 18.22 0.11
N GLU A 197 7.91 19.34 -0.33
CA GLU A 197 7.41 19.51 -1.69
C GLU A 197 8.53 19.40 -2.74
N GLU A 198 9.68 20.04 -2.50
CA GLU A 198 10.83 19.92 -3.41
C GLU A 198 11.39 18.50 -3.46
N LEU A 199 11.38 17.77 -2.34
CA LEU A 199 11.78 16.36 -2.33
C LEU A 199 10.76 15.50 -3.09
N PHE A 200 9.48 15.77 -2.92
CA PHE A 200 8.40 15.05 -3.58
C PHE A 200 8.45 15.19 -5.10
N GLU A 201 8.81 16.38 -5.61
CA GLU A 201 9.01 16.62 -7.05
C GLU A 201 10.21 15.86 -7.64
N LEU A 202 11.16 15.41 -6.81
CA LEU A 202 12.30 14.59 -7.25
C LEU A 202 11.99 13.10 -7.28
N LEU A 203 10.88 12.66 -6.70
CA LEU A 203 10.53 11.24 -6.68
C LEU A 203 10.20 10.76 -8.10
N SER A 204 11.10 9.96 -8.65
CA SER A 204 10.98 9.35 -9.97
C SER A 204 11.50 7.92 -9.95
N ALA A 205 11.21 7.14 -10.99
CA ALA A 205 11.73 5.78 -11.14
C ALA A 205 13.27 5.79 -11.17
N GLU A 206 13.86 6.78 -11.85
CA GLU A 206 15.31 6.94 -11.93
C GLU A 206 15.94 7.19 -10.55
N LEU A 207 15.29 8.00 -9.70
CA LEU A 207 15.78 8.21 -8.34
C LEU A 207 15.71 6.91 -7.51
N LEU A 208 14.66 6.10 -7.69
CA LEU A 208 14.57 4.80 -7.00
C LEU A 208 15.69 3.86 -7.45
N ASP A 209 15.99 3.79 -8.75
CA ASP A 209 17.11 3.01 -9.28
C ASP A 209 18.48 3.52 -8.75
N GLU A 210 18.63 4.85 -8.63
CA GLU A 210 19.84 5.45 -8.04
C GLU A 210 19.99 5.09 -6.56
N LEU A 211 18.89 5.10 -5.79
CA LEU A 211 18.90 4.67 -4.38
C LEU A 211 19.31 3.21 -4.23
N GLU A 212 19.00 2.32 -5.17
CA GLU A 212 19.44 0.93 -5.10
C GLU A 212 20.91 0.73 -5.48
N THR A 213 21.43 1.56 -6.39
CA THR A 213 22.73 1.31 -7.03
C THR A 213 23.88 2.19 -6.51
N SER A 214 23.57 3.37 -5.95
CA SER A 214 24.55 4.42 -5.66
C SER A 214 24.76 4.70 -4.17
N VAL A 215 24.33 3.78 -3.31
CA VAL A 215 24.46 3.89 -1.85
C VAL A 215 25.79 3.37 -1.33
N THR A 216 26.20 3.89 -0.18
CA THR A 216 27.43 3.46 0.49
C THR A 216 27.16 3.22 1.98
N PRO A 217 27.76 2.17 2.59
CA PRO A 217 27.71 2.00 4.03
C PRO A 217 28.30 3.21 4.76
N LYS A 218 27.59 3.72 5.78
CA LYS A 218 28.03 4.85 6.58
C LYS A 218 27.54 4.73 8.01
N MET A 219 28.42 5.00 8.97
CA MET A 219 28.04 5.21 10.36
C MET A 219 27.26 6.52 10.50
N VAL A 220 26.04 6.44 11.01
CA VAL A 220 25.16 7.58 11.26
C VAL A 220 24.64 7.58 12.68
N ASP A 221 24.42 8.78 13.23
CA ASP A 221 23.60 8.97 14.44
C ASP A 221 22.17 9.27 13.98
N LEU A 222 21.32 8.25 14.00
CA LEU A 222 19.97 8.30 13.46
C LEU A 222 18.98 8.73 14.53
N TRP A 223 18.22 9.78 14.23
CA TRP A 223 17.10 10.26 15.05
C TRP A 223 15.80 10.10 14.25
N LEU A 224 14.87 9.31 14.76
CA LEU A 224 13.63 8.96 14.07
C LEU A 224 12.42 9.08 15.01
N PRO A 225 11.39 9.86 14.66
CA PRO A 225 10.15 9.88 15.45
C PRO A 225 9.55 8.49 15.54
N LYS A 226 9.04 8.11 16.71
CA LYS A 226 8.17 6.94 16.82
C LYS A 226 6.81 7.31 16.25
N PHE A 227 6.37 6.63 15.19
CA PHE A 227 5.13 6.94 14.49
C PHE A 227 4.29 5.70 14.18
N THR A 228 3.06 5.93 13.76
CA THR A 228 2.14 4.93 13.20
C THR A 228 1.41 5.61 12.05
N ILE A 229 1.30 4.92 10.91
CA ILE A 229 0.57 5.39 9.74
C ILE A 229 -0.58 4.41 9.52
N GLU A 230 -1.79 4.92 9.61
CA GLU A 230 -3.02 4.23 9.28
C GLU A 230 -3.75 5.12 8.28
N ASP A 231 -4.08 4.57 7.12
CA ASP A 231 -4.68 5.33 6.03
C ASP A 231 -5.64 4.47 5.21
N SER A 232 -6.69 5.09 4.69
CA SER A 232 -7.72 4.45 3.87
C SER A 232 -8.08 5.35 2.70
N HIS A 233 -8.13 4.77 1.50
CA HIS A 233 -8.35 5.51 0.28
C HIS A 233 -9.34 4.78 -0.63
N ASP A 234 -10.25 5.53 -1.23
CA ASP A 234 -11.00 5.05 -2.39
C ASP A 234 -10.09 5.07 -3.62
N ALA A 235 -9.66 3.89 -4.05
CA ALA A 235 -8.84 3.72 -5.24
C ALA A 235 -9.53 4.27 -6.51
N ARG A 236 -10.88 4.32 -6.55
CA ARG A 236 -11.63 4.89 -7.67
C ARG A 236 -11.33 6.38 -7.83
N ASP A 237 -11.32 7.13 -6.72
CA ASP A 237 -11.04 8.56 -6.74
C ASP A 237 -9.59 8.85 -7.16
N VAL A 238 -8.65 8.02 -6.69
CA VAL A 238 -7.24 8.12 -7.10
C VAL A 238 -7.10 7.87 -8.60
N LEU A 239 -7.67 6.78 -9.11
CA LEU A 239 -7.60 6.41 -10.52
C LEU A 239 -8.30 7.42 -11.44
N LYS A 240 -9.43 7.99 -11.01
CA LYS A 240 -10.10 9.10 -11.70
C LYS A 240 -9.20 10.33 -11.80
N ARG A 241 -8.55 10.73 -10.70
CA ARG A 241 -7.59 11.85 -10.70
C ARG A 241 -6.36 11.59 -11.59
N MET A 242 -5.99 10.33 -11.79
CA MET A 242 -4.94 9.93 -12.73
C MET A 242 -5.41 9.87 -14.20
N GLY A 243 -6.69 10.18 -14.49
CA GLY A 243 -7.24 10.17 -15.84
C GLY A 243 -7.79 8.81 -16.30
N HIS A 244 -8.04 7.89 -15.37
CA HIS A 244 -8.60 6.56 -15.65
C HIS A 244 -10.08 6.45 -15.24
N GLU A 245 -10.84 7.52 -15.47
CA GLU A 245 -12.27 7.59 -15.13
C GLU A 245 -13.13 6.56 -15.85
N THR A 246 -12.77 6.24 -17.10
CA THR A 246 -13.49 5.28 -17.95
C THR A 246 -13.48 3.85 -17.39
N LEU A 247 -12.66 3.54 -16.39
CA LEU A 247 -12.69 2.27 -15.67
C LEU A 247 -13.95 2.07 -14.83
N PHE A 248 -14.66 3.16 -14.53
CA PHE A 248 -15.81 3.19 -13.65
C PHE A 248 -17.07 3.68 -14.34
N ASP A 249 -16.99 4.01 -15.62
CA ASP A 249 -18.12 4.40 -16.44
C ASP A 249 -18.80 3.13 -16.97
N ARG A 250 -20.13 3.11 -16.96
CA ARG A 250 -20.95 2.08 -17.62
C ARG A 250 -21.46 2.58 -18.95
#